data_AF-A0AA97PAC6-F1
#
_entry.id   AF-A0AA97PAC6-F1
#
_cell.length_a   1.000
_cell.length_b   1.000
_cell.length_c   1.000
_cell.angle_alpha   90.00
_cell.angle_beta   90.00
_cell.angle_gamma   90.00
#
_symmetry.space_group_name_H-M   'P 1'
#
loop_
_entity.id
_entity.type
_entity.pdbx_description
1 polymer ?
#
loop_
_entity_poly.entity_id
_entity_poly.type
_entity_poly.pdbx_seq_one_letter_code
_entity_poly.pdbx_strand_id
1 'polypeptide(L)'
;MPQDEAQSELMAIDGLQSDDHRDLLNIIDSLRAQGVSQYVQLPRIIVCGDQSVGKSSVLEAISGMSFPTKDNLCTRFATELILRRNVDKAVTVTVDKVANGILDRVINPTMELLEKSLRARVAEILKPYTEGHPITYNHYFTEEVQKLQRARRKKELEELLNSKRISNPFQDRSPGSVQSGGILGSAASPATKSFGNSTGDLVTVSISDVVSTFVSKSEANMEMFAAATALDYMLAYYKVALKEVVDNIGVLAIKDRFIQKLPDIFSPATVHGLTKDEIHSIAAESPEAAAERHRVTEKLKILHKGLRDLKRIDRRQF
;
A
#
# COMPACT_ATOMS: atom_id res chain seq x y z
N MET A 1 -50.64 -14.22 40.62
CA MET A 1 -50.88 -12.92 39.96
C MET A 1 -49.62 -12.11 39.60
N PRO A 2 -48.35 -12.58 39.74
CA PRO A 2 -47.20 -11.88 39.14
C PRO A 2 -46.52 -12.62 37.96
N GLN A 3 -47.11 -13.70 37.44
CA GLN A 3 -46.50 -14.50 36.36
C GLN A 3 -47.00 -14.15 34.94
N ASP A 4 -48.20 -13.57 34.82
CA ASP A 4 -48.80 -13.20 33.52
C ASP A 4 -48.22 -11.90 32.92
N GLU A 5 -47.87 -10.90 33.75
CA GLU A 5 -47.35 -9.61 33.26
C GLU A 5 -45.95 -9.74 32.64
N ALA A 6 -45.08 -10.58 33.22
CA ALA A 6 -43.72 -10.81 32.71
C ALA A 6 -43.69 -11.59 31.38
N GLN A 7 -44.67 -12.46 31.13
CA GLN A 7 -44.80 -13.19 29.87
C GLN A 7 -45.30 -12.28 28.73
N SER A 8 -46.18 -11.33 29.03
CA SER A 8 -46.64 -10.32 28.06
C SER A 8 -45.53 -9.33 27.66
N GLU A 9 -44.66 -8.93 28.58
CA GLU A 9 -43.53 -8.03 28.29
C GLU A 9 -42.46 -8.70 27.42
N LEU A 10 -42.17 -9.98 27.66
CA LEU A 10 -41.21 -10.74 26.85
C LEU A 10 -41.70 -10.95 25.41
N MET A 11 -43.00 -11.19 25.21
CA MET A 11 -43.62 -11.31 23.88
C MET A 11 -43.67 -10.00 23.10
N ALA A 12 -43.79 -8.85 23.78
CA ALA A 12 -43.81 -7.53 23.13
C ALA A 12 -42.44 -7.12 22.58
N ILE A 13 -41.35 -7.51 23.25
CA ILE A 13 -39.96 -7.22 22.83
C ILE A 13 -39.55 -8.11 21.65
N ASP A 14 -39.99 -9.37 21.63
CA ASP A 14 -39.73 -10.29 20.52
C ASP A 14 -40.45 -9.82 19.22
N GLY A 15 -41.61 -9.18 19.38
CA GLY A 15 -42.34 -8.52 18.29
C GLY A 15 -41.56 -7.38 17.61
N LEU A 16 -40.83 -6.55 18.36
CA LEU A 16 -39.98 -5.49 17.80
C LEU A 16 -38.75 -6.03 17.06
N GLN A 17 -38.39 -7.29 17.31
CA GLN A 17 -37.32 -8.00 16.63
C GLN A 17 -37.84 -8.95 15.54
N SER A 18 -39.09 -8.84 15.09
CA SER A 18 -39.58 -9.64 13.95
C SER A 18 -38.87 -9.25 12.64
N ASP A 19 -38.74 -10.20 11.71
CA ASP A 19 -38.04 -9.96 10.44
C ASP A 19 -38.70 -8.85 9.59
N ASP A 20 -40.02 -8.72 9.63
CA ASP A 20 -40.75 -7.66 8.92
C ASP A 20 -40.43 -6.25 9.47
N HIS A 21 -40.36 -6.12 10.80
CA HIS A 21 -39.99 -4.84 11.44
C HIS A 21 -38.51 -4.50 11.23
N ARG A 22 -37.66 -5.53 11.16
CA ARG A 22 -36.24 -5.38 10.80
C ARG A 22 -36.07 -4.86 9.38
N ASP A 23 -36.86 -5.35 8.43
CA ASP A 23 -36.83 -4.87 7.05
C ASP A 23 -37.29 -3.43 6.91
N LEU A 24 -38.30 -3.02 7.67
CA LEU A 24 -38.72 -1.62 7.72
C LEU A 24 -37.61 -0.69 8.24
N LEU A 25 -36.91 -1.09 9.31
CA LEU A 25 -35.78 -0.32 9.83
C LEU A 25 -34.64 -0.22 8.82
N ASN A 26 -34.36 -1.30 8.07
CA ASN A 26 -33.36 -1.29 6.99
C ASN A 26 -33.71 -0.29 5.88
N ILE A 27 -34.99 -0.20 5.50
CA ILE A 27 -35.45 0.77 4.50
C ILE A 27 -35.27 2.19 5.01
N ILE A 28 -35.62 2.47 6.27
CA ILE A 28 -35.44 3.79 6.88
C ILE A 28 -33.96 4.20 6.90
N ASP A 29 -33.05 3.28 7.23
CA ASP A 29 -31.61 3.55 7.22
C ASP A 29 -31.05 3.72 5.80
N SER A 30 -31.56 2.97 4.82
CA SER A 30 -31.22 3.16 3.41
C SER A 30 -31.62 4.54 2.91
N LEU A 31 -32.85 4.98 3.21
CA LEU A 31 -33.32 6.34 2.89
C LEU A 31 -32.48 7.41 3.59
N ARG A 32 -32.05 7.17 4.83
CA ARG A 32 -31.14 8.06 5.57
C ARG A 32 -29.77 8.16 4.88
N ALA A 33 -29.21 7.03 4.43
CA ALA A 33 -27.93 6.99 3.72
C ALA A 33 -27.98 7.73 2.37
N GLN A 34 -29.14 7.76 1.71
CA GLN A 34 -29.36 8.52 0.47
C GLN A 34 -29.60 10.01 0.70
N GLY A 35 -29.53 10.50 1.94
CA GLY A 35 -29.67 11.93 2.25
C GLY A 35 -31.11 12.44 2.27
N VAL A 36 -32.11 11.54 2.24
CA VAL A 36 -33.54 11.91 2.28
C VAL A 36 -33.89 12.72 3.53
N SER A 37 -33.13 12.57 4.62
CA SER A 37 -33.31 13.33 5.85
C SER A 37 -33.16 14.85 5.70
N GLN A 38 -32.57 15.31 4.59
CA GLN A 38 -32.44 16.74 4.27
C GLN A 38 -33.74 17.33 3.72
N TYR A 39 -34.64 16.49 3.20
CA TYR A 39 -35.89 16.89 2.56
C TYR A 39 -37.12 16.50 3.38
N VAL A 40 -37.06 15.38 4.10
CA VAL A 40 -38.16 14.87 4.94
C VAL A 40 -37.62 14.30 6.26
N GLN A 41 -38.29 14.60 7.37
CA GLN A 41 -37.94 14.03 8.66
C GLN A 41 -38.28 12.53 8.68
N LEU A 42 -37.25 11.69 8.76
CA LEU A 42 -37.41 10.24 8.90
C LEU A 42 -37.82 9.87 10.33
N PRO A 43 -38.63 8.80 10.53
CA PRO A 43 -39.04 8.35 11.86
C PRO A 43 -37.84 8.10 12.79
N ARG A 44 -37.96 8.54 14.05
CA ARG A 44 -36.98 8.31 15.12
C ARG A 44 -37.70 7.84 16.37
N ILE A 45 -37.13 6.85 17.06
CA ILE A 45 -37.60 6.39 18.36
C ILE A 45 -36.86 7.20 19.43
N ILE A 46 -37.59 7.87 20.31
CA ILE A 46 -37.04 8.63 21.42
C ILE A 46 -37.57 8.02 22.72
N VAL A 47 -36.66 7.57 23.58
CA VAL A 47 -37.01 7.03 24.91
C VAL A 47 -36.77 8.10 25.97
N CYS A 48 -37.86 8.62 26.56
CA CYS A 48 -37.87 9.67 27.57
C CYS A 48 -38.49 9.20 28.89
N GLY A 49 -38.09 9.77 30.03
CA GLY A 49 -38.59 9.40 31.35
C GLY A 49 -37.67 9.80 32.51
N ASP A 50 -38.13 9.63 33.75
CA ASP A 50 -37.41 10.01 34.98
C ASP A 50 -36.16 9.14 35.25
N GLN A 51 -35.23 9.63 36.07
CA GLN A 51 -34.02 8.86 36.41
C GLN A 51 -34.40 7.48 36.97
N SER A 52 -33.71 6.44 36.48
CA SER A 52 -33.87 5.06 36.95
C SER A 52 -35.19 4.34 36.62
N VAL A 53 -36.01 4.84 35.69
CA VAL A 53 -37.27 4.18 35.24
C VAL A 53 -37.09 3.11 34.14
N GLY A 54 -35.86 2.62 33.93
CA GLY A 54 -35.61 1.57 32.92
C GLY A 54 -35.47 2.05 31.48
N LYS A 55 -35.24 3.34 31.22
CA LYS A 55 -34.97 3.85 29.84
C LYS A 55 -33.82 3.12 29.15
N SER A 56 -32.72 2.93 29.89
CA SER A 56 -31.58 2.17 29.40
C SER A 56 -31.98 0.72 29.14
N SER A 57 -32.83 0.12 29.98
CA SER A 57 -33.35 -1.24 29.79
C SER A 57 -34.25 -1.39 28.56
N VAL A 58 -35.04 -0.36 28.23
CA VAL A 58 -35.80 -0.31 26.97
C VAL A 58 -34.85 -0.20 25.78
N LEU A 59 -33.80 0.63 25.87
CA LEU A 59 -32.77 0.71 24.83
C LEU A 59 -31.95 -0.58 24.72
N GLU A 60 -31.65 -1.27 25.83
CA GLU A 60 -31.01 -2.59 25.88
C GLU A 60 -31.86 -3.62 25.13
N ALA A 61 -33.16 -3.66 25.41
CA ALA A 61 -34.09 -4.57 24.76
C ALA A 61 -34.20 -4.33 23.25
N ILE A 62 -34.24 -3.05 22.83
CA ILE A 62 -34.33 -2.68 21.41
C ILE A 62 -32.99 -2.91 20.68
N SER A 63 -31.86 -2.61 21.33
CA SER A 63 -30.54 -2.64 20.70
C SER A 63 -29.80 -3.97 20.81
N GLY A 64 -30.16 -4.82 21.77
CA GLY A 64 -29.39 -6.01 22.15
C GLY A 64 -28.03 -5.71 22.79
N MET A 65 -27.71 -4.44 23.06
CA MET A 65 -26.46 -4.00 23.67
C MET A 65 -26.71 -3.71 25.14
N SER A 66 -25.84 -4.21 26.03
CA SER A 66 -25.90 -3.84 27.45
C SER A 66 -25.48 -2.39 27.64
N PHE A 67 -26.27 -1.64 28.40
CA PHE A 67 -25.98 -0.29 28.84
C PHE A 67 -25.57 -0.31 30.32
N PRO A 68 -24.64 0.56 30.74
CA PRO A 68 -24.22 0.61 32.14
C PRO A 68 -25.39 0.99 33.05
N THR A 69 -25.70 0.12 34.01
CA THR A 69 -26.66 0.34 35.09
C THR A 69 -25.90 0.69 36.38
N LYS A 70 -26.17 1.86 36.96
CA LYS A 70 -25.66 2.28 38.28
C LYS A 70 -26.76 3.06 39.00
N ASP A 71 -26.72 3.06 40.33
CA ASP A 71 -27.69 3.78 41.17
C ASP A 71 -27.63 5.31 41.01
N ASN A 72 -26.53 5.82 40.44
CA ASN A 72 -26.30 7.25 40.17
C ASN A 72 -26.56 7.61 38.69
N LEU A 73 -26.44 8.90 38.33
CA LEU A 73 -26.62 9.39 36.96
C LEU A 73 -25.68 8.69 35.96
N CYS A 74 -26.20 7.70 35.23
CA CYS A 74 -25.44 6.92 34.24
C CYS A 74 -25.25 7.65 32.90
N THR A 75 -26.29 8.30 32.39
CA THR A 75 -26.29 8.89 31.04
C THR A 75 -26.12 10.40 31.14
N ARG A 76 -24.86 10.87 31.07
CA ARG A 76 -24.54 12.31 31.13
C ARG A 76 -24.71 13.02 29.78
N PHE A 77 -24.72 12.27 28.69
CA PHE A 77 -24.86 12.77 27.32
C PHE A 77 -25.98 12.01 26.60
N ALA A 78 -26.67 12.67 25.67
CA ALA A 78 -27.64 12.00 24.81
C ALA A 78 -26.89 10.96 23.96
N THR A 79 -27.27 9.69 24.11
CA THR A 79 -26.70 8.59 23.31
C THR A 79 -27.55 8.41 22.07
N GLU A 80 -27.02 8.75 20.91
CA GLU A 80 -27.62 8.38 19.63
C GLU A 80 -27.16 6.95 19.28
N LEU A 81 -28.12 6.06 19.06
CA LEU A 81 -27.86 4.69 18.67
C LEU A 81 -28.28 4.51 17.21
N ILE A 82 -27.33 4.10 16.37
CA ILE A 82 -27.58 3.73 14.98
C ILE A 82 -27.31 2.24 14.85
N LEU A 83 -28.37 1.45 14.71
CA LEU A 83 -28.28 0.01 14.55
C LEU A 83 -27.96 -0.31 13.08
N ARG A 84 -26.77 -0.85 12.80
CA ARG A 84 -26.40 -1.31 11.44
C ARG A 84 -25.96 -2.77 11.50
N ARG A 85 -26.46 -3.61 10.59
CA ARG A 85 -26.01 -5.00 10.46
C ARG A 85 -24.71 -5.04 9.65
N ASN A 86 -23.72 -5.72 10.20
CA ASN A 86 -22.48 -6.08 9.52
C ASN A 86 -22.22 -7.57 9.78
N VAL A 87 -21.61 -8.27 8.82
CA VAL A 87 -21.29 -9.70 8.94
C VAL A 87 -20.27 -9.92 10.07
N ASP A 88 -19.39 -8.92 10.26
CA ASP A 88 -18.37 -8.91 11.30
C ASP A 88 -18.78 -8.04 12.50
N LYS A 89 -18.59 -8.59 13.71
CA LYS A 89 -18.74 -7.84 14.96
C LYS A 89 -17.49 -6.99 15.18
N ALA A 90 -17.56 -5.68 14.94
CA ALA A 90 -16.49 -4.73 15.20
C ALA A 90 -17.00 -3.55 16.05
N VAL A 91 -16.18 -3.11 17.02
CA VAL A 91 -16.43 -1.91 17.82
C VAL A 91 -15.40 -0.86 17.43
N THR A 92 -15.85 0.21 16.78
CA THR A 92 -15.02 1.36 16.41
C THR A 92 -15.47 2.57 17.21
N VAL A 93 -14.56 3.17 17.97
CA VAL A 93 -14.80 4.42 18.71
C VAL A 93 -14.09 5.54 17.98
N THR A 94 -14.84 6.43 17.35
CA THR A 94 -14.30 7.61 16.65
C THR A 94 -14.82 8.90 17.28
N VAL A 95 -13.90 9.85 17.48
CA VAL A 95 -14.22 11.22 17.90
C VAL A 95 -13.83 12.14 16.74
N ASP A 96 -14.74 12.27 15.77
CA ASP A 96 -14.43 12.77 14.42
C ASP A 96 -13.85 14.20 14.40
N LYS A 97 -14.28 15.09 15.30
CA LYS A 97 -13.77 16.48 15.34
C LYS A 97 -12.33 16.60 15.84
N VAL A 98 -11.99 15.83 16.87
CA VAL A 98 -10.66 15.88 17.48
C VAL A 98 -9.64 15.18 16.59
N ALA A 99 -10.04 14.09 15.92
CA ALA A 99 -9.20 13.37 14.97
C ALA A 99 -8.74 14.29 13.82
N ASN A 100 -9.66 15.03 13.22
CA ASN A 100 -9.33 15.98 12.15
C ASN A 100 -8.46 17.13 12.65
N GLY A 101 -8.73 17.67 13.84
CA GLY A 101 -7.90 18.71 14.45
C GLY A 101 -6.46 18.27 14.73
N ILE A 102 -6.27 17.04 15.19
CA ILE A 102 -4.94 16.45 15.42
C ILE A 102 -4.22 16.20 14.08
N LEU A 103 -4.94 15.67 13.08
CA LEU A 103 -4.37 15.45 11.75
C LEU A 103 -3.84 16.75 11.14
N ASP A 104 -4.65 17.80 11.14
CA ASP A 104 -4.30 19.07 10.50
C ASP A 104 -3.23 19.88 11.24
N ARG A 105 -3.26 19.89 12.58
CA ARG A 105 -2.36 20.75 13.37
C ARG A 105 -1.13 20.05 13.91
N VAL A 106 -1.15 18.74 14.07
CA VAL A 106 -0.05 18.01 14.72
C VAL A 106 0.63 17.08 13.73
N ILE A 107 -0.14 16.24 13.03
CA ILE A 107 0.41 15.22 12.15
C ILE A 107 0.92 15.84 10.84
N ASN A 108 0.10 16.61 10.13
CA ASN A 108 0.46 17.18 8.82
C ASN A 108 1.72 18.06 8.86
N PRO A 109 1.88 19.02 9.80
CA PRO A 109 3.10 19.85 9.84
C PRO A 109 4.36 19.03 10.16
N THR A 110 4.23 18.04 11.03
CA THR A 110 5.34 17.14 11.36
C THR A 110 5.71 16.26 10.17
N MET A 111 4.73 15.79 9.39
CA MET A 111 4.95 15.03 8.16
C MET A 111 5.66 15.86 7.09
N GLU A 112 5.32 17.14 6.93
CA GLU A 112 6.03 18.06 6.02
C GLU A 112 7.51 18.24 6.45
N LEU A 113 7.77 18.37 7.75
CA LEU A 113 9.13 18.46 8.29
C LEU A 113 9.92 17.17 8.05
N LEU A 114 9.29 16.01 8.25
CA LEU A 114 9.91 14.71 7.97
C LEU A 114 10.19 14.54 6.47
N GLU A 115 9.27 14.97 5.60
CA GLU A 115 9.48 14.95 4.15
C GLU A 115 10.68 15.82 3.76
N LYS A 116 10.79 17.04 4.30
CA LYS A 116 11.94 17.92 4.05
C LYS A 116 13.25 17.30 4.51
N SER A 117 13.27 16.67 5.70
CA SER A 117 14.44 15.96 6.21
C SER A 117 14.80 14.74 5.34
N LEU A 118 13.80 14.01 4.85
CA LEU A 118 13.99 12.86 3.97
C LEU A 118 14.61 13.29 2.64
N ARG A 119 14.06 14.32 2.00
CA ARG A 119 14.56 14.88 0.74
C ARG A 119 16.00 15.36 0.86
N ALA A 120 16.34 16.05 1.95
CA ALA A 120 17.71 16.48 2.22
C ALA A 120 18.67 15.28 2.33
N ARG A 121 18.26 14.22 3.03
CA ARG A 121 19.09 13.01 3.20
C ARG A 121 19.25 12.24 1.90
N VAL A 122 18.21 12.14 1.07
CA VAL A 122 18.30 11.51 -0.26
C VAL A 122 19.27 12.29 -1.16
N ALA A 123 19.21 13.63 -1.14
CA ALA A 123 20.13 14.46 -1.91
C ALA A 123 21.60 14.23 -1.49
N GLU A 124 21.85 14.08 -0.20
CA GLU A 124 23.19 13.77 0.32
C GLU A 124 23.69 12.39 -0.14
N ILE A 125 22.82 11.37 -0.12
CA ILE A 125 23.15 10.01 -0.57
C ILE A 125 23.44 9.97 -2.09
N LEU A 126 22.75 10.80 -2.87
CA LEU A 126 22.93 10.87 -4.32
C LEU A 126 24.15 11.67 -4.75
N LYS A 127 24.63 12.61 -3.93
CA LYS A 127 25.74 13.52 -4.26
C LYS A 127 27.01 12.80 -4.80
N PRO A 128 27.48 11.69 -4.21
CA PRO A 128 28.65 10.97 -4.72
C PRO A 128 28.45 10.40 -6.13
N TYR A 129 27.20 10.11 -6.51
CA TYR A 129 26.87 9.52 -7.82
C TYR A 129 26.65 10.58 -8.91
N THR A 130 26.34 11.82 -8.54
CA THR A 130 26.12 12.93 -9.48
C THR A 130 27.37 13.77 -9.72
N GLU A 131 28.23 13.92 -8.71
CA GLU A 131 29.41 14.82 -8.76
C GLU A 131 30.75 14.05 -8.70
N GLY A 132 30.73 12.79 -8.25
CA GLY A 132 31.93 11.99 -8.04
C GLY A 132 32.39 11.23 -9.30
N HIS A 133 33.65 10.78 -9.26
CA HIS A 133 34.17 9.87 -10.29
C HIS A 133 33.54 8.48 -10.15
N PRO A 134 33.19 7.82 -11.27
CA PRO A 134 32.63 6.49 -11.27
C PRO A 134 33.71 5.46 -10.90
N ILE A 135 33.90 5.25 -9.61
CA ILE A 135 34.84 4.28 -9.04
C ILE A 135 34.05 3.43 -8.04
N THR A 136 34.17 2.11 -8.14
CA THR A 136 33.55 1.18 -7.20
C THR A 136 34.59 0.18 -6.70
N TYR A 137 34.58 -0.05 -5.39
CA TYR A 137 35.41 -1.06 -4.73
C TYR A 137 34.66 -2.39 -4.53
N ASN A 138 33.44 -2.49 -5.08
CA ASN A 138 32.61 -3.67 -4.91
C ASN A 138 33.18 -4.84 -5.74
N HIS A 139 33.49 -5.95 -5.08
CA HIS A 139 34.02 -7.16 -5.72
C HIS A 139 33.11 -7.76 -6.82
N TYR A 140 31.81 -7.50 -6.78
CA TYR A 140 30.88 -7.91 -7.84
C TYR A 140 31.06 -7.13 -9.15
N PHE A 141 31.75 -6.00 -9.14
CA PHE A 141 31.98 -5.18 -10.33
C PHE A 141 32.72 -5.96 -11.43
N THR A 142 33.80 -6.64 -11.06
CA THR A 142 34.60 -7.40 -12.03
C THR A 142 33.82 -8.56 -12.64
N GLU A 143 32.92 -9.18 -11.88
CA GLU A 143 32.06 -10.26 -12.38
C GLU A 143 31.04 -9.74 -13.39
N GLU A 144 30.42 -8.58 -13.12
CA GLU A 144 29.46 -7.95 -14.02
C GLU A 144 30.12 -7.47 -15.32
N VAL A 145 31.33 -6.90 -15.25
CA VAL A 145 32.12 -6.56 -16.44
C VAL A 145 32.40 -7.81 -17.29
N GLN A 146 32.87 -8.90 -16.67
CA GLN A 146 33.13 -10.15 -17.40
C GLN A 146 31.86 -10.72 -18.03
N LYS A 147 30.72 -10.61 -17.34
CA LYS A 147 29.43 -11.07 -17.84
C LYS A 147 28.99 -10.29 -19.08
N LEU A 148 29.10 -8.97 -19.07
CA LEU A 148 28.80 -8.10 -20.22
C LEU A 148 29.72 -8.39 -21.41
N GLN A 149 31.02 -8.49 -21.17
CA GLN A 149 32.01 -8.81 -22.22
C GLN A 149 31.78 -10.20 -22.84
N ARG A 150 31.43 -11.22 -22.02
CA ARG A 150 31.08 -12.56 -22.50
C ARG A 150 29.81 -12.54 -23.35
N ALA A 151 28.77 -11.83 -22.92
CA ALA A 151 27.52 -11.71 -23.66
C ALA A 151 27.74 -11.03 -25.04
N ARG A 152 28.53 -9.95 -25.09
CA ARG A 152 28.88 -9.27 -26.33
C ARG A 152 29.66 -10.20 -27.28
N ARG A 153 30.73 -10.83 -26.81
CA ARG A 153 31.54 -11.75 -27.63
C ARG A 153 30.73 -12.94 -28.15
N LYS A 154 29.80 -13.47 -27.34
CA LYS A 154 28.89 -14.53 -27.77
C LYS A 154 27.99 -14.07 -28.92
N LYS A 155 27.38 -12.88 -28.79
CA LYS A 155 26.51 -12.30 -29.82
C LYS A 155 27.27 -12.04 -31.13
N GLU A 156 28.48 -11.48 -31.04
CA GLU A 156 29.32 -11.25 -32.21
C GLU A 156 29.69 -12.57 -32.91
N LEU A 157 30.01 -13.62 -32.16
CA LEU A 157 30.30 -14.93 -32.72
C LEU A 157 29.07 -15.54 -33.42
N GLU A 158 27.88 -15.42 -32.82
CA GLU A 158 26.62 -15.88 -33.42
C GLU A 158 26.30 -15.13 -34.73
N GLU A 159 26.49 -13.82 -34.77
CA GLU A 159 26.34 -13.00 -35.98
C GLU A 159 27.32 -13.41 -37.08
N LEU A 160 28.60 -13.66 -36.73
CA LEU A 160 29.62 -14.11 -37.68
C LEU A 160 29.30 -15.50 -38.24
N LEU A 161 28.90 -16.44 -37.39
CA LEU A 161 28.52 -17.79 -37.82
C LEU A 161 27.29 -17.76 -38.74
N ASN A 162 26.32 -16.89 -38.46
CA ASN A 162 25.15 -16.71 -39.31
C ASN A 162 25.50 -16.04 -40.65
N SER A 163 26.44 -15.08 -40.66
CA SER A 163 26.88 -14.40 -41.89
C SER A 163 27.58 -15.35 -42.88
N LYS A 164 28.38 -16.30 -42.38
CA LYS A 164 29.07 -17.30 -43.22
C LYS A 164 28.18 -18.47 -43.64
N ARG A 165 27.02 -18.66 -42.99
CA ARG A 165 26.05 -19.70 -43.35
C ARG A 165 25.37 -19.45 -44.71
N ILE A 166 25.53 -18.25 -45.29
CA ILE A 166 24.90 -17.83 -46.55
C ILE A 166 25.81 -18.05 -47.78
N SER A 167 27.11 -18.33 -47.61
CA SER A 167 28.00 -18.62 -48.75
C SER A 167 28.00 -20.12 -49.08
N ASN A 168 27.01 -20.58 -49.85
CA ASN A 168 27.01 -21.91 -50.47
C ASN A 168 28.05 -21.98 -51.61
N PRO A 169 29.01 -22.93 -51.63
CA PRO A 169 30.04 -23.02 -52.67
C PRO A 169 29.63 -23.73 -53.99
N PHE A 170 28.34 -23.92 -54.30
CA PHE A 170 27.93 -24.79 -55.43
C PHE A 170 27.34 -24.07 -56.66
N GLN A 171 27.72 -22.84 -56.96
CA GLN A 171 27.40 -22.23 -58.26
C GLN A 171 28.63 -21.62 -58.91
N ASP A 172 29.52 -22.48 -59.41
CA ASP A 172 30.27 -22.19 -60.64
C ASP A 172 30.88 -23.49 -61.21
N ARG A 173 30.07 -24.25 -61.95
CA ARG A 173 30.58 -25.20 -62.95
C ARG A 173 29.83 -24.97 -64.24
N SER A 174 30.40 -24.14 -65.10
CA SER A 174 30.14 -24.20 -66.54
C SER A 174 30.99 -25.34 -67.16
N PRO A 175 30.44 -26.14 -68.11
CA PRO A 175 31.12 -27.30 -68.68
C PRO A 175 32.00 -26.90 -69.88
N GLY A 176 33.27 -27.33 -69.91
CA GLY A 176 34.10 -27.11 -71.09
C GLY A 176 35.51 -27.70 -71.04
N SER A 177 35.74 -28.66 -71.93
CA SER A 177 37.02 -29.13 -72.50
C SER A 177 37.95 -30.07 -71.71
N VAL A 178 38.30 -31.13 -72.45
CA VAL A 178 39.09 -32.33 -72.20
C VAL A 178 40.58 -32.07 -72.46
N GLN A 179 41.47 -32.75 -71.72
CA GLN A 179 42.69 -33.48 -72.18
C GLN A 179 43.51 -33.91 -70.94
N SER A 180 43.55 -35.19 -70.57
CA SER A 180 44.37 -36.31 -71.08
C SER A 180 45.82 -36.31 -70.55
N GLY A 181 46.18 -37.37 -69.81
CA GLY A 181 47.56 -37.84 -69.70
C GLY A 181 47.99 -38.38 -68.31
N GLY A 182 48.32 -39.67 -68.25
CA GLY A 182 49.38 -40.18 -67.36
C GLY A 182 48.97 -40.98 -66.12
N ILE A 183 49.71 -42.04 -65.83
CA ILE A 183 49.35 -43.25 -65.06
C ILE A 183 50.26 -43.39 -63.83
N LEU A 184 49.80 -44.17 -62.84
CA LEU A 184 50.52 -44.99 -61.83
C LEU A 184 50.73 -44.40 -60.42
N GLY A 185 50.29 -45.18 -59.41
CA GLY A 185 51.04 -45.29 -58.15
C GLY A 185 50.27 -45.28 -56.83
N SER A 186 49.45 -46.31 -56.60
CA SER A 186 49.20 -46.99 -55.32
C SER A 186 49.03 -46.23 -53.98
N ALA A 187 47.91 -46.59 -53.34
CA ALA A 187 47.79 -47.11 -51.97
C ALA A 187 47.33 -46.18 -50.82
N ALA A 188 46.24 -46.65 -50.22
CA ALA A 188 45.81 -46.53 -48.82
C ALA A 188 45.13 -45.23 -48.35
N SER A 189 43.80 -45.22 -48.41
CA SER A 189 42.97 -44.60 -47.37
C SER A 189 43.10 -45.38 -46.05
N PRO A 190 42.72 -44.76 -44.92
CA PRO A 190 41.74 -45.39 -44.06
C PRO A 190 40.43 -44.61 -44.10
N ALA A 191 39.35 -45.35 -44.32
CA ALA A 191 37.99 -44.86 -44.44
C ALA A 191 37.46 -44.30 -43.11
N THR A 192 37.03 -43.04 -43.10
CA THR A 192 35.99 -42.58 -42.17
C THR A 192 34.64 -42.91 -42.78
N LYS A 193 34.01 -43.98 -42.25
CA LYS A 193 32.65 -44.41 -42.62
C LYS A 193 31.63 -43.32 -42.28
N SER A 194 31.00 -42.73 -43.29
CA SER A 194 29.79 -41.93 -43.13
C SER A 194 28.56 -42.84 -43.08
N PHE A 195 27.75 -42.73 -42.04
CA PHE A 195 26.42 -43.33 -41.96
C PHE A 195 25.34 -42.25 -42.12
N GLY A 196 24.55 -42.35 -43.19
CA GLY A 196 23.09 -42.19 -43.21
C GLY A 196 22.43 -40.84 -42.87
N ASN A 197 22.17 -40.06 -43.93
CA ASN A 197 20.89 -39.49 -44.38
C ASN A 197 19.96 -38.74 -43.38
N SER A 198 19.86 -37.41 -43.52
CA SER A 198 18.63 -36.65 -43.86
C SER A 198 18.83 -35.14 -43.60
N THR A 199 18.58 -34.33 -44.64
CA THR A 199 18.20 -32.90 -44.59
C THR A 199 18.70 -32.07 -43.42
N GLY A 200 19.93 -31.59 -43.54
CA GLY A 200 20.49 -30.49 -42.77
C GLY A 200 21.86 -30.19 -43.36
N ASP A 201 22.00 -29.08 -44.08
CA ASP A 201 23.27 -28.64 -44.67
C ASP A 201 24.37 -28.63 -43.60
N LEU A 202 25.24 -29.64 -43.65
CA LEU A 202 26.37 -29.76 -42.74
C LEU A 202 27.48 -28.82 -43.24
N VAL A 203 27.40 -27.55 -42.87
CA VAL A 203 28.44 -26.56 -43.17
C VAL A 203 29.69 -26.94 -42.38
N THR A 204 30.70 -27.46 -43.06
CA THR A 204 32.02 -27.72 -42.47
C THR A 204 32.77 -26.39 -42.31
N VAL A 205 32.67 -25.78 -41.13
CA VAL A 205 33.47 -24.60 -40.79
C VAL A 205 34.80 -25.05 -40.20
N SER A 206 35.91 -24.73 -40.86
CA SER A 206 37.26 -24.98 -40.32
C SER A 206 37.51 -24.08 -39.11
N ILE A 207 38.01 -24.64 -38.01
CA ILE A 207 38.36 -23.90 -36.78
C ILE A 207 39.36 -22.79 -37.10
N SER A 208 40.29 -23.03 -38.02
CA SER A 208 41.28 -22.05 -38.46
C SER A 208 40.66 -20.83 -39.14
N ASP A 209 39.53 -21.01 -39.84
CA ASP A 209 38.81 -19.92 -40.51
C ASP A 209 38.07 -19.05 -39.48
N VAL A 210 37.56 -19.65 -38.41
CA VAL A 210 36.92 -18.90 -37.31
C VAL A 210 37.97 -18.07 -36.56
N VAL A 211 39.12 -18.68 -36.25
CA VAL A 211 40.21 -18.03 -35.52
C VAL A 211 40.83 -16.88 -36.33
N SER A 212 41.11 -17.08 -37.62
CA SER A 212 41.69 -16.03 -38.48
C SER A 212 40.75 -14.84 -38.70
N THR A 213 39.44 -15.09 -38.81
CA THR A 213 38.44 -14.00 -38.93
C THR A 213 38.29 -13.23 -37.62
N PHE A 214 38.44 -13.91 -36.48
CA PHE A 214 38.40 -13.27 -35.16
C PHE A 214 39.62 -12.35 -34.93
N VAL A 215 40.81 -12.82 -35.30
CA VAL A 215 42.06 -12.05 -35.14
C VAL A 215 42.07 -10.83 -36.06
N SER A 216 41.74 -10.99 -37.34
CA SER A 216 41.75 -9.88 -38.32
C SER A 216 40.77 -8.75 -37.98
N LYS A 217 39.60 -9.07 -37.41
CA LYS A 217 38.61 -8.07 -36.98
C LYS A 217 38.98 -7.41 -35.65
N SER A 218 39.74 -8.10 -34.80
CA SER A 218 40.24 -7.58 -33.51
C SER A 218 41.32 -6.50 -33.69
N GLU A 219 42.15 -6.58 -34.73
CA GLU A 219 43.28 -5.66 -34.94
C GLU A 219 42.86 -4.36 -35.65
N ALA A 220 41.86 -4.41 -36.53
CA ALA A 220 41.48 -3.27 -37.38
C ALA A 220 40.61 -2.20 -36.68
N ASN A 221 40.11 -2.44 -35.46
CA ASN A 221 39.10 -1.58 -34.84
C ASN A 221 39.34 -1.31 -33.35
N MET A 222 40.56 -0.90 -33.02
CA MET A 222 41.00 -0.66 -31.64
C MET A 222 40.15 0.44 -30.94
N GLU A 223 39.72 1.47 -31.67
CA GLU A 223 38.86 2.54 -31.12
C GLU A 223 37.46 2.04 -30.75
N MET A 224 36.80 1.28 -31.64
CA MET A 224 35.48 0.72 -31.35
C MET A 224 35.54 -0.33 -30.24
N PHE A 225 36.63 -1.11 -30.19
CA PHE A 225 36.88 -2.02 -29.08
C PHE A 225 37.05 -1.29 -27.75
N ALA A 226 37.83 -0.20 -27.72
CA ALA A 226 38.00 0.64 -26.54
C ALA A 226 36.69 1.28 -26.09
N ALA A 227 35.90 1.84 -27.02
CA ALA A 227 34.61 2.44 -26.73
C ALA A 227 33.59 1.41 -26.21
N ALA A 228 33.51 0.24 -26.84
CA ALA A 228 32.62 -0.83 -26.41
C ALA A 228 33.03 -1.39 -25.04
N THR A 229 34.33 -1.47 -24.78
CA THR A 229 34.87 -1.90 -23.47
C THR A 229 34.56 -0.86 -22.38
N ALA A 230 34.73 0.43 -22.67
CA ALA A 230 34.35 1.51 -21.77
C ALA A 230 32.84 1.48 -21.45
N LEU A 231 32.00 1.18 -22.45
CA LEU A 231 30.56 1.00 -22.24
C LEU A 231 30.26 -0.17 -21.29
N ASP A 232 30.93 -1.31 -21.44
CA ASP A 232 30.78 -2.46 -20.54
C ASP A 232 31.14 -2.09 -19.09
N TYR A 233 32.24 -1.35 -18.90
CA TYR A 233 32.65 -0.85 -17.58
C TYR A 233 31.62 0.12 -16.98
N MET A 234 31.11 1.07 -17.77
CA MET A 234 30.10 2.03 -17.30
C MET A 234 28.76 1.35 -16.97
N LEU A 235 28.32 0.39 -17.79
CA LEU A 235 27.09 -0.38 -17.55
C LEU A 235 27.21 -1.23 -16.27
N ALA A 236 28.37 -1.88 -16.07
CA ALA A 236 28.63 -2.61 -14.84
C ALA A 236 28.64 -1.68 -13.62
N TYR A 237 29.27 -0.51 -13.73
CA TYR A 237 29.31 0.49 -12.67
C TYR A 237 27.89 0.94 -12.29
N TYR A 238 27.08 1.38 -13.25
CA TYR A 238 25.71 1.85 -12.98
C TYR A 238 24.84 0.75 -12.37
N LYS A 239 25.02 -0.51 -12.78
CA LYS A 239 24.28 -1.63 -12.20
C LYS A 239 24.62 -1.87 -10.73
N VAL A 240 25.90 -1.76 -10.36
CA VAL A 240 26.36 -1.91 -8.98
C VAL A 240 25.93 -0.71 -8.14
N ALA A 241 26.20 0.50 -8.64
CA ALA A 241 25.83 1.76 -8.00
C ALA A 241 24.33 1.87 -7.74
N LEU A 242 23.48 1.47 -8.69
CA LEU A 242 22.03 1.52 -8.52
C LEU A 242 21.56 0.64 -7.36
N LYS A 243 22.10 -0.58 -7.22
CA LYS A 243 21.77 -1.46 -6.09
C LYS A 243 22.14 -0.80 -4.77
N GLU A 244 23.35 -0.27 -4.69
CA GLU A 244 23.85 0.39 -3.48
C GLU A 244 23.05 1.65 -3.12
N VAL A 245 22.65 2.46 -4.12
CA VAL A 245 21.76 3.62 -3.91
C VAL A 245 20.41 3.19 -3.37
N VAL A 246 19.80 2.15 -3.95
CA VAL A 246 18.49 1.66 -3.51
C VAL A 246 18.55 1.17 -2.07
N ASP A 247 19.57 0.39 -1.72
CA ASP A 247 19.76 -0.11 -0.35
C ASP A 247 20.03 1.04 0.63
N ASN A 248 20.90 1.99 0.25
CA ASN A 248 21.23 3.14 1.08
C ASN A 248 20.06 4.09 1.28
N ILE A 249 19.21 4.32 0.27
CA ILE A 249 17.99 5.11 0.43
C ILE A 249 17.02 4.37 1.38
N GLY A 250 16.84 3.06 1.20
CA GLY A 250 15.97 2.26 2.06
C GLY A 250 16.39 2.31 3.54
N VAL A 251 17.68 2.14 3.80
CA VAL A 251 18.21 2.05 5.18
C VAL A 251 18.50 3.44 5.77
N LEU A 252 19.21 4.31 5.06
CA LEU A 252 19.72 5.57 5.61
C LEU A 252 18.75 6.75 5.46
N ALA A 253 17.82 6.69 4.49
CA ALA A 253 16.82 7.74 4.32
C ALA A 253 15.47 7.30 4.91
N ILE A 254 14.89 6.21 4.40
CA ILE A 254 13.53 5.81 4.78
C ILE A 254 13.50 5.27 6.22
N LYS A 255 14.34 4.29 6.55
CA LYS A 255 14.31 3.69 7.90
C LYS A 255 14.70 4.70 8.99
N ASP A 256 15.81 5.40 8.81
CA ASP A 256 16.35 6.34 9.81
C ASP A 256 15.54 7.65 9.92
N ARG A 257 15.17 8.28 8.80
CA ARG A 257 14.51 9.60 8.83
C ARG A 257 12.99 9.53 8.87
N PHE A 258 12.37 8.44 8.42
CA PHE A 258 10.92 8.32 8.35
C PHE A 258 10.39 7.28 9.35
N ILE A 259 10.74 6.00 9.19
CA ILE A 259 10.15 4.91 10.00
C ILE A 259 10.47 5.03 11.48
N GLN A 260 11.73 5.35 11.85
CA GLN A 260 12.11 5.50 13.25
C GLN A 260 11.46 6.71 13.93
N LYS A 261 11.14 7.76 13.17
CA LYS A 261 10.54 9.00 13.71
C LYS A 261 9.03 9.00 13.69
N LEU A 262 8.40 8.06 12.97
CA LEU A 262 6.96 7.95 12.86
C LEU A 262 6.25 7.75 14.22
N PRO A 263 6.75 6.90 15.14
CA PRO A 263 6.15 6.73 16.46
C PRO A 263 6.19 7.99 17.33
N ASP A 264 7.17 8.88 17.08
CA ASP A 264 7.36 10.11 17.87
C ASP A 264 6.45 11.26 17.41
N ILE A 265 5.79 11.13 16.25
CA ILE A 265 4.90 12.16 15.69
C ILE A 265 3.78 12.51 16.67
N PHE A 266 3.23 11.49 17.35
CA PHE A 266 2.15 11.67 18.30
C PHE A 266 2.48 10.96 19.61
N SER A 267 3.38 11.58 20.38
CA SER A 267 3.79 11.11 21.70
C SER A 267 3.08 11.88 22.83
N PRO A 268 3.04 11.35 24.05
CA PRO A 268 2.54 12.09 25.21
C PRO A 268 3.26 13.43 25.45
N ALA A 269 4.53 13.54 25.03
CA ALA A 269 5.28 14.80 25.08
C ALA A 269 4.71 15.84 24.12
N THR A 270 4.31 15.43 22.92
CA THR A 270 3.63 16.30 21.94
C THR A 270 2.31 16.82 22.51
N VAL A 271 1.54 15.96 23.18
CA VAL A 271 0.27 16.35 23.81
C VAL A 271 0.48 17.35 24.96
N HIS A 272 1.55 17.18 25.76
CA HIS A 272 1.90 18.13 26.82
C HIS A 272 2.39 19.48 26.28
N GLY A 273 3.03 19.48 25.11
CA GLY A 273 3.53 20.69 24.45
C GLY A 273 2.44 21.56 23.80
N LEU A 274 1.21 21.04 23.65
CA LEU A 274 0.09 21.80 23.08
C LEU A 274 -0.32 22.94 24.02
N THR A 275 -0.39 24.14 23.47
CA THR A 275 -0.86 25.32 24.18
C THR A 275 -2.36 25.25 24.43
N LYS A 276 -2.85 26.02 25.41
CA LYS A 276 -4.29 26.06 25.73
C LYS A 276 -5.13 26.51 24.53
N ASP A 277 -4.61 27.42 23.70
CA ASP A 277 -5.30 27.93 22.52
C ASP A 277 -5.37 26.87 21.41
N GLU A 278 -4.31 26.08 21.23
CA GLU A 278 -4.30 24.95 20.28
C GLU A 278 -5.26 23.85 20.73
N ILE A 279 -5.27 23.50 22.02
CA ILE A 279 -6.22 22.55 22.61
C ILE A 279 -7.64 23.07 22.43
N HIS A 280 -7.88 24.37 22.62
CA HIS A 280 -9.18 24.96 22.35
C HIS A 280 -9.54 24.84 20.87
N SER A 281 -8.62 25.08 19.94
CA SER A 281 -8.92 24.94 18.51
C SER A 281 -9.22 23.49 18.07
N ILE A 282 -8.57 22.51 18.72
CA ILE A 282 -8.66 21.08 18.36
C ILE A 282 -9.83 20.39 19.06
N ALA A 283 -10.08 20.75 20.32
CA ALA A 283 -11.01 20.06 21.21
C ALA A 283 -12.16 20.95 21.71
N ALA A 284 -12.25 22.22 21.28
CA ALA A 284 -13.43 23.01 21.60
C ALA A 284 -14.69 22.37 21.02
N GLU A 285 -15.71 22.37 21.85
CA GLU A 285 -17.08 22.18 21.46
C GLU A 285 -17.48 23.15 20.34
N SER A 286 -18.32 22.69 19.41
CA SER A 286 -18.90 23.62 18.44
C SER A 286 -19.81 24.63 19.14
N PRO A 287 -19.94 25.86 18.60
CA PRO A 287 -20.86 26.86 19.12
C PRO A 287 -22.30 26.34 19.20
N GLU A 288 -22.71 25.45 18.28
CA GLU A 288 -24.00 24.77 18.29
C GLU A 288 -24.14 23.82 19.50
N ALA A 289 -23.11 23.02 19.78
CA ALA A 289 -23.10 22.10 20.92
C ALA A 289 -23.01 22.87 22.25
N ALA A 290 -22.35 24.03 22.27
CA ALA A 290 -22.34 24.95 23.40
C ALA A 290 -23.72 25.56 23.66
N ALA A 291 -24.37 26.08 22.61
CA ALA A 291 -25.71 26.65 22.69
C ALA A 291 -26.75 25.61 23.12
N GLU A 292 -26.68 24.39 22.57
CA GLU A 292 -27.60 23.32 22.94
C GLU A 292 -27.37 22.85 24.38
N ARG A 293 -26.11 22.72 24.82
CA ARG A 293 -25.82 22.42 26.23
C ARG A 293 -26.35 23.50 27.15
N HIS A 294 -26.18 24.77 26.80
CA HIS A 294 -26.71 25.89 27.58
C HIS A 294 -28.24 25.80 27.70
N ARG A 295 -28.93 25.60 26.56
CA ARG A 295 -30.39 25.44 26.49
C ARG A 295 -30.90 24.28 27.35
N VAL A 296 -30.29 23.11 27.22
CA VAL A 296 -30.68 21.90 27.97
C VAL A 296 -30.40 22.08 29.46
N THR A 297 -29.27 22.70 29.83
CA THR A 297 -28.92 22.96 31.23
C THR A 297 -29.92 23.91 31.89
N GLU A 298 -30.34 24.94 31.18
CA GLU A 298 -31.33 25.88 31.70
C GLU A 298 -32.71 25.23 31.84
N LYS A 299 -33.11 24.43 30.85
CA LYS A 299 -34.35 23.64 30.94
C LYS A 299 -34.32 22.66 32.12
N LEU A 300 -33.17 22.03 32.37
CA LEU A 300 -32.96 21.11 33.49
C LEU A 300 -33.09 21.84 34.85
N LYS A 301 -32.56 23.06 34.98
CA LYS A 301 -32.74 23.89 36.19
C LYS A 301 -34.21 24.19 36.45
N ILE A 302 -34.96 24.58 35.41
CA ILE A 302 -36.38 24.89 35.52
C ILE A 302 -37.17 23.65 35.95
N LEU A 303 -36.91 22.50 35.31
CA LEU A 303 -37.53 21.22 35.66
C LEU A 303 -37.19 20.80 37.10
N HIS A 304 -35.95 20.97 37.56
CA HIS A 304 -35.56 20.70 38.94
C HIS A 304 -36.24 21.63 39.94
N LYS A 305 -36.47 22.90 39.58
CA LYS A 305 -37.24 23.82 40.41
C LYS A 305 -38.70 23.36 40.51
N GLY A 306 -39.35 23.05 39.38
CA GLY A 306 -40.71 22.52 39.35
C GLY A 306 -40.87 21.21 40.12
N LEU A 307 -39.92 20.28 39.98
CA LEU A 307 -39.93 19.02 40.73
C LEU A 307 -39.80 19.24 42.24
N ARG A 308 -38.98 20.20 42.69
CA ARG A 308 -38.87 20.56 44.11
C ARG A 308 -40.17 21.15 44.64
N ASP A 309 -40.85 21.96 43.84
CA ASP A 309 -42.13 22.57 44.23
C ASP A 309 -43.25 21.52 44.29
N LEU A 310 -43.31 20.60 43.33
CA LEU A 310 -44.24 19.45 43.35
C LEU A 310 -43.98 18.53 44.55
N LYS A 311 -42.73 18.17 44.83
CA LYS A 311 -42.36 17.38 46.02
C LYS A 311 -42.68 18.09 47.35
N ARG A 312 -42.79 19.42 47.36
CA ARG A 312 -43.23 20.18 48.53
C ARG A 312 -44.75 20.13 48.72
N ILE A 313 -45.51 20.04 47.63
CA ILE A 313 -46.97 19.93 47.66
C ILE A 313 -47.40 18.52 48.05
N ASP A 314 -46.73 17.49 47.52
CA ASP A 314 -46.99 16.07 47.85
C ASP A 314 -46.82 15.78 49.36
N ARG A 315 -45.82 16.40 50.01
CA ARG A 315 -45.64 16.33 51.48
C ARG A 315 -46.69 17.07 52.32
N ARG A 316 -47.56 17.87 51.70
CA ARG A 316 -48.63 18.61 52.41
C ARG A 316 -49.99 17.92 52.30
N GLN A 317 -50.11 16.80 51.59
CA GLN A 317 -51.37 16.05 51.41
C GLN A 317 -51.48 14.79 52.29
N PHE A 318 -50.64 14.62 53.31
CA PHE A 318 -50.83 13.67 54.40
C PHE A 318 -50.64 14.34 55.76
#